data_AF-A0AAE1VSX0-F1
#
_entry.id   AF-A0AAE1VSX0-F1
#
_cell.length_a   1.000
_cell.length_b   1.000
_cell.length_c   1.000
_cell.angle_alpha   90.00
_cell.angle_beta   90.00
_cell.angle_gamma   90.00
#
_symmetry.space_group_name_H-M   'P 1'
#
loop_
_entity.id
_entity.type
_entity.pdbx_description
1 polymer ?
#
loop_
_entity_poly.entity_id
_entity_poly.type
_entity_poly.pdbx_seq_one_letter_code
_entity_poly.pdbx_strand_id
1 'polypeptide(L)'
;MQMCRTCKISISLWLTLRLPLLPKFLPQLMVCLMQGLKSWAEALASMLVCTVALAKGTIFERFGRRKSAAELLTSANPEKLHVLVHATVQKIEFETSGKKPRAVGVVFKDEKGNQHKAFLSSRRGSEIIVSSGGIGSPQILMLSGIGPKSELEKMNISVVLDNKFVGRHVRQPLKHHICSHKKAC
;
A
#
# COMPACT_ATOMS: atom_id res chain seq x y z
N MET A 1 8.61 21.52 -39.05
CA MET A 1 7.27 21.06 -39.45
C MET A 1 7.18 19.56 -39.24
N GLN A 2 6.22 19.15 -38.40
CA GLN A 2 5.40 17.93 -38.40
C GLN A 2 6.05 16.55 -38.67
N MET A 3 6.11 15.64 -37.69
CA MET A 3 5.03 14.70 -37.27
C MET A 3 4.47 13.84 -38.42
N CYS A 4 4.66 12.51 -38.36
CA CYS A 4 3.65 11.51 -37.94
C CYS A 4 3.82 10.13 -38.62
N ARG A 5 3.63 9.05 -37.82
CA ARG A 5 2.90 7.79 -38.12
C ARG A 5 3.56 6.82 -39.15
N THR A 6 3.52 5.48 -39.07
CA THR A 6 2.63 4.50 -38.39
C THR A 6 3.19 3.06 -38.53
N CYS A 7 3.02 2.26 -37.47
CA CYS A 7 2.68 0.82 -37.35
C CYS A 7 2.84 -0.20 -38.52
N LYS A 8 3.44 -1.37 -38.20
CA LYS A 8 3.03 -2.77 -38.56
C LYS A 8 4.02 -3.76 -37.91
N ILE A 9 3.68 -4.43 -36.80
CA ILE A 9 3.14 -5.81 -36.66
C ILE A 9 3.96 -6.87 -37.40
N SER A 10 4.63 -7.74 -36.63
CA SER A 10 4.86 -9.14 -37.03
C SER A 10 4.48 -10.06 -35.88
N ILE A 11 3.54 -10.94 -36.21
CA ILE A 11 2.96 -12.03 -35.43
C ILE A 11 3.71 -13.30 -35.82
N SER A 12 4.07 -14.16 -34.86
CA SER A 12 3.78 -15.61 -34.87
C SER A 12 4.73 -16.44 -34.00
N LEU A 13 4.22 -17.61 -33.60
CA LEU A 13 4.92 -18.84 -33.13
C LEU A 13 5.27 -18.85 -31.62
N TRP A 14 4.77 -19.73 -30.74
CA TRP A 14 4.08 -21.03 -30.83
C TRP A 14 3.04 -21.20 -29.71
N LEU A 15 1.92 -21.82 -30.06
CA LEU A 15 0.94 -22.41 -29.16
C LEU A 15 1.34 -23.89 -28.94
N THR A 16 1.38 -24.38 -27.70
CA THR A 16 0.88 -25.72 -27.31
C THR A 16 1.14 -25.97 -25.83
N LEU A 17 0.16 -25.65 -24.98
CA LEU A 17 -0.02 -26.42 -23.75
C LEU A 17 -1.52 -26.65 -23.55
N ARG A 18 -1.88 -27.87 -23.90
CA ARG A 18 -3.19 -28.51 -23.75
C ARG A 18 -3.36 -28.78 -22.25
N LEU A 19 -4.15 -27.96 -21.57
CA LEU A 19 -4.66 -28.29 -20.23
C LEU A 19 -6.19 -28.40 -20.33
N PRO A 20 -6.75 -29.62 -20.24
CA PRO A 20 -8.17 -29.81 -20.00
C PRO A 20 -8.41 -29.43 -18.54
N LEU A 21 -9.44 -28.63 -18.24
CA LEU A 21 -10.21 -28.57 -16.99
C LEU A 21 -11.06 -27.30 -16.98
N LEU A 22 -11.98 -27.20 -17.95
CA LEU A 22 -13.26 -26.52 -17.77
C LEU A 22 -14.25 -27.62 -17.36
N PRO A 23 -14.94 -27.48 -16.22
CA PRO A 23 -16.23 -26.81 -16.30
C PRO A 23 -16.60 -26.09 -14.99
N LYS A 24 -15.96 -24.96 -14.66
CA LYS A 24 -16.49 -24.00 -13.65
C LYS A 24 -16.31 -22.53 -14.03
N PHE A 25 -15.77 -22.24 -15.21
CA PHE A 25 -15.41 -20.88 -15.65
C PHE A 25 -16.41 -20.23 -16.61
N LEU A 26 -17.52 -20.89 -16.94
CA LEU A 26 -18.50 -20.35 -17.89
C LEU A 26 -19.31 -19.12 -17.40
N PRO A 27 -19.52 -18.82 -16.11
CA PRO A 27 -20.20 -17.57 -15.75
C PRO A 27 -19.29 -16.33 -15.74
N GLN A 28 -17.95 -16.49 -15.72
CA GLN A 28 -17.03 -15.33 -15.75
C GLN A 28 -16.74 -14.80 -17.16
N LEU A 29 -16.80 -15.64 -18.19
CA LEU A 29 -16.42 -15.24 -19.55
C LEU A 29 -17.45 -14.31 -20.21
N MET A 30 -18.72 -14.38 -19.78
CA MET A 30 -19.77 -13.49 -20.30
C MET A 30 -19.64 -12.04 -19.82
N VAL A 31 -18.98 -11.78 -18.69
CA VAL A 31 -18.78 -10.41 -18.19
C VAL A 31 -17.67 -9.68 -18.98
N CYS A 32 -16.65 -10.41 -19.45
CA CYS A 32 -15.56 -9.80 -20.23
C CYS A 32 -15.98 -9.32 -21.63
N LEU A 33 -17.00 -9.94 -22.23
CA LEU A 33 -17.49 -9.55 -23.57
C LEU A 33 -18.28 -8.22 -23.57
N MET A 34 -18.72 -7.74 -22.41
CA MET A 34 -19.49 -6.50 -22.28
C MET A 34 -18.63 -5.26 -21.94
N GLN A 35 -17.31 -5.40 -21.76
CA GLN A 35 -16.46 -4.31 -21.26
C GLN A 35 -15.37 -3.80 -22.20
N GLY A 36 -15.41 -4.11 -23.50
CA GLY A 36 -14.59 -3.40 -24.49
C GLY A 36 -13.11 -3.27 -24.12
N LEU A 37 -12.50 -4.35 -23.63
CA LEU A 37 -11.09 -4.38 -23.21
C LEU A 37 -10.17 -4.35 -24.43
N LYS A 38 -9.21 -3.42 -24.45
CA LYS A 38 -8.33 -3.15 -25.62
C LYS A 38 -7.03 -3.96 -25.59
N SER A 39 -6.78 -4.77 -24.57
CA SER A 39 -5.51 -5.49 -24.40
C SER A 39 -5.61 -6.68 -23.45
N TRP A 40 -4.97 -7.80 -23.81
CA TRP A 40 -4.82 -8.98 -22.95
C TRP A 40 -4.02 -8.68 -21.66
N ALA A 41 -3.19 -7.63 -21.66
CA ALA A 41 -2.44 -7.21 -20.47
C ALA A 41 -3.35 -6.57 -19.41
N GLU A 42 -4.41 -5.87 -19.81
CA GLU A 42 -5.39 -5.28 -18.89
C GLU A 42 -6.28 -6.36 -18.26
N ALA A 43 -6.62 -7.39 -19.03
CA ALA A 43 -7.38 -8.55 -18.54
C ALA A 43 -6.58 -9.37 -17.51
N LEU A 44 -5.28 -9.59 -17.74
CA LEU A 44 -4.40 -10.28 -16.79
C LEU A 44 -4.12 -9.45 -15.54
N ALA A 45 -3.97 -8.12 -15.67
CA ALA A 45 -3.85 -7.23 -14.53
C ALA A 45 -5.13 -7.24 -13.67
N SER A 46 -6.30 -7.23 -14.30
CA SER A 46 -7.60 -7.34 -13.63
C SER A 46 -7.79 -8.70 -12.94
N MET A 47 -7.37 -9.80 -13.58
CA MET A 47 -7.37 -11.14 -12.97
C MET A 47 -6.40 -11.25 -11.78
N LEU A 48 -5.21 -10.63 -11.86
CA LEU A 48 -4.24 -10.62 -10.75
C LEU A 48 -4.77 -9.83 -9.55
N VAL A 49 -5.39 -8.67 -9.79
CA VAL A 49 -6.05 -7.85 -8.75
C VAL A 49 -7.21 -8.60 -8.10
N CYS A 50 -8.00 -9.35 -8.88
CA CYS A 50 -9.08 -10.21 -8.35
C CYS A 50 -8.57 -11.36 -7.48
N THR A 51 -7.37 -11.91 -7.76
CA THR A 51 -6.84 -13.06 -7.01
C THR A 51 -6.28 -12.64 -5.66
N VAL A 52 -5.66 -11.46 -5.56
CA VAL A 52 -5.16 -10.91 -4.27
C VAL A 52 -6.30 -10.40 -3.39
N ALA A 53 -7.42 -9.94 -3.98
CA ALA A 53 -8.57 -9.43 -3.25
C ALA A 53 -9.47 -10.51 -2.58
N LEU A 54 -9.23 -11.80 -2.86
CA LEU A 54 -10.03 -12.92 -2.34
C LEU A 54 -9.42 -13.62 -1.11
N ALA A 55 -8.35 -13.10 -0.51
CA ALA A 55 -7.92 -13.53 0.83
C ALA A 55 -8.82 -12.92 1.92
N LYS A 56 -10.13 -13.19 1.85
CA LYS A 56 -11.05 -12.93 2.97
C LYS A 56 -10.84 -14.02 4.03
N GLY A 57 -10.15 -13.67 5.10
CA GLY A 57 -10.56 -14.11 6.44
C GLY A 57 -10.07 -15.47 6.95
N THR A 58 -8.89 -15.96 6.57
CA THR A 58 -8.24 -17.02 7.36
C THR A 58 -6.98 -16.49 8.03
N ILE A 59 -7.19 -15.73 9.12
CA ILE A 59 -6.14 -15.47 10.11
C ILE A 59 -5.70 -16.82 10.72
N PHE A 60 -6.55 -17.84 10.70
CA PHE A 60 -6.27 -19.15 11.26
C PHE A 60 -6.15 -20.22 10.16
N GLU A 61 -5.04 -20.96 10.20
CA GLU A 61 -4.82 -22.16 9.40
C GLU A 61 -5.69 -23.32 9.90
N ARG A 62 -5.74 -24.45 9.17
CA ARG A 62 -6.51 -25.65 9.54
C ARG A 62 -6.22 -26.16 10.96
N PHE A 63 -5.03 -25.87 11.50
CA PHE A 63 -4.59 -26.22 12.86
C PHE A 63 -4.81 -25.10 13.90
N GLY A 64 -5.60 -24.07 13.60
CA GLY A 64 -5.82 -22.95 14.53
C GLY A 64 -4.59 -22.06 14.72
N ARG A 65 -3.57 -22.17 13.86
CA ARG A 65 -2.37 -21.33 13.93
C ARG A 65 -2.65 -19.97 13.30
N ARG A 66 -2.30 -18.89 14.00
CA ARG A 66 -2.41 -17.53 13.46
C ARG A 66 -1.35 -17.28 12.39
N LYS A 67 -1.79 -16.82 11.23
CA LYS A 67 -0.99 -16.29 10.13
C LYS A 67 -1.03 -14.76 10.20
N SER A 68 0.13 -14.12 10.12
CA SER A 68 0.24 -12.66 10.16
C SER A 68 1.06 -12.14 8.99
N ALA A 69 0.97 -10.83 8.71
CA ALA A 69 1.76 -10.20 7.65
C ALA A 69 3.29 -10.33 7.86
N ALA A 70 3.74 -10.55 9.11
CA ALA A 70 5.15 -10.77 9.41
C ALA A 70 5.71 -12.03 8.75
N GLU A 71 4.89 -13.04 8.45
CA GLU A 71 5.36 -14.26 7.75
C GLU A 71 5.82 -13.98 6.32
N LEU A 72 5.37 -12.88 5.70
CA LEU A 72 5.86 -12.49 4.37
C LEU A 72 7.33 -12.08 4.40
N LEU A 73 7.84 -11.61 5.55
CA LEU A 73 9.23 -11.21 5.71
C LEU A 73 10.19 -12.40 5.62
N THR A 74 9.73 -13.62 5.91
CA THR A 74 10.54 -14.84 5.80
C THR A 74 10.99 -15.13 4.36
N SER A 75 10.23 -14.65 3.37
CA SER A 75 10.57 -14.81 1.94
C SER A 75 11.53 -13.73 1.41
N ALA A 76 11.83 -12.71 2.21
CA ALA A 76 12.66 -11.59 1.79
C ALA A 76 14.16 -11.90 1.92
N ASN A 77 14.99 -11.18 1.16
CA ASN A 77 16.45 -11.31 1.24
C ASN A 77 16.98 -10.61 2.52
N PRO A 78 17.61 -11.34 3.46
CA PRO A 78 18.07 -10.78 4.74
C PRO A 78 19.22 -9.79 4.62
N GLU A 79 19.99 -9.82 3.52
CA GLU A 79 21.11 -8.88 3.30
C GLU A 79 20.63 -7.51 2.80
N LYS A 80 19.41 -7.44 2.23
CA LYS A 80 18.85 -6.22 1.65
C LYS A 80 17.74 -5.61 2.50
N LEU A 81 17.10 -6.42 3.36
CA LEU A 81 15.98 -5.99 4.19
C LEU A 81 16.37 -6.02 5.66
N HIS A 82 16.42 -4.84 6.27
CA HIS A 82 16.58 -4.68 7.71
C HIS A 82 15.26 -4.23 8.32
N VAL A 83 14.82 -4.93 9.37
CA VAL A 83 13.59 -4.59 10.10
C VAL A 83 13.99 -4.09 11.48
N LEU A 84 13.70 -2.83 11.76
CA LEU A 84 13.93 -2.21 13.06
C LEU A 84 12.63 -2.27 13.87
N VAL A 85 12.67 -3.02 14.97
CA VAL A 85 11.60 -3.06 15.97
C VAL A 85 11.84 -2.00 17.04
N HIS A 86 10.79 -1.60 17.76
CA HIS A 86 10.83 -0.55 18.79
C HIS A 86 11.28 0.84 18.29
N ALA A 87 11.31 1.05 16.97
CA ALA A 87 11.63 2.33 16.35
C ALA A 87 10.36 3.15 16.11
N THR A 88 10.11 4.15 16.96
CA THR A 88 8.96 5.05 16.80
C THR A 88 9.32 6.22 15.89
N VAL A 89 8.78 6.25 14.67
CA VAL A 89 9.00 7.36 13.73
C VAL A 89 8.31 8.62 14.22
N GLN A 90 9.06 9.72 14.32
CA GLN A 90 8.56 11.01 14.79
C GLN A 90 8.24 11.96 13.63
N LYS A 91 9.13 12.05 12.65
CA LYS A 91 9.05 13.04 11.56
C LYS A 91 9.81 12.58 10.33
N ILE A 92 9.34 13.00 9.16
CA ILE A 92 10.03 12.87 7.87
C ILE A 92 10.73 14.20 7.57
N GLU A 93 11.99 14.13 7.17
CA GLU A 93 12.78 15.28 6.74
C GLU A 93 12.59 15.50 5.24
N PHE A 94 12.26 16.73 4.87
CA PHE A 94 12.03 17.16 3.50
C PHE A 94 13.04 18.22 3.08
N GLU A 95 13.53 18.09 1.84
CA GLU A 95 14.30 19.11 1.15
C GLU A 95 13.37 19.92 0.24
N THR A 96 13.38 21.24 0.39
CA THR A 96 12.53 22.19 -0.32
C THR A 96 13.26 22.96 -1.43
N SER A 97 14.47 22.52 -1.81
CA SER A 97 15.32 23.16 -2.82
C SER A 97 14.71 23.22 -4.24
N GLY A 98 13.61 22.52 -4.50
CA GLY A 98 12.98 22.43 -5.83
C GLY A 98 11.48 22.73 -5.84
N LYS A 99 10.87 22.65 -7.03
CA LYS A 99 9.42 22.90 -7.23
C LYS A 99 8.50 21.96 -6.43
N LYS A 100 9.00 20.78 -6.04
CA LYS A 100 8.26 19.80 -5.23
C LYS A 100 9.14 19.39 -4.05
N PRO A 101 8.59 19.29 -2.83
CA PRO A 101 9.36 18.85 -1.67
C PRO A 101 9.78 17.39 -1.86
N ARG A 102 11.04 17.09 -1.58
CA ARG A 102 11.60 15.73 -1.68
C ARG A 102 11.87 15.21 -0.28
N ALA A 103 11.34 14.02 0.04
CA ALA A 103 11.67 13.35 1.30
C ALA A 103 13.13 12.85 1.23
N VAL A 104 13.93 13.16 2.25
CA VAL A 104 15.37 12.81 2.30
C VAL A 104 15.66 11.79 3.38
N GLY A 105 14.93 11.83 4.48
CA GLY A 105 15.15 10.93 5.60
C GLY A 105 13.99 10.88 6.58
N VAL A 106 14.14 10.04 7.60
CA VAL A 106 13.19 9.86 8.69
C VAL A 106 13.93 9.95 10.02
N VAL A 107 13.30 10.62 10.97
CA VAL A 107 13.74 10.70 12.37
C VAL A 107 12.88 9.75 13.18
N PHE A 108 13.51 8.84 13.91
CA PHE A 108 12.84 7.88 14.77
C PHE A 108 13.50 7.84 16.15
N LYS A 109 12.76 7.36 17.13
CA LYS A 109 13.18 7.25 18.53
C LYS A 109 13.19 5.78 18.94
N ASP A 110 14.27 5.36 19.60
CA ASP A 110 14.41 4.02 20.15
C ASP A 110 13.67 3.88 21.50
N GLU A 111 13.53 2.67 22.04
CA GLU A 111 12.87 2.40 23.32
C GLU A 111 13.50 3.16 24.49
N LYS A 112 14.83 3.31 24.48
CA LYS A 112 15.59 4.10 25.47
C LYS A 112 15.40 5.61 25.33
N GLY A 113 14.72 6.03 24.28
CA GLY A 113 14.43 7.42 23.99
C GLY A 113 15.50 8.18 23.21
N ASN A 114 16.52 7.48 22.70
CA ASN A 114 17.54 8.06 21.83
C ASN A 114 16.95 8.35 20.44
N GLN A 115 17.27 9.51 19.89
CA GLN A 115 16.89 9.87 18.52
C GLN A 115 17.91 9.37 17.51
N HIS A 116 17.40 8.76 16.44
CA HIS A 116 18.17 8.25 15.32
C HIS A 116 17.61 8.82 14.01
N LYS A 117 18.47 8.92 13.00
CA LYS A 117 18.10 9.38 11.66
C LYS A 117 18.47 8.33 10.63
N ALA A 118 17.56 8.06 9.70
CA ALA A 118 17.82 7.23 8.53
C ALA A 118 17.62 8.07 7.27
N PHE A 119 18.63 8.09 6.41
CA PHE A 119 18.62 8.85 5.15
C PHE A 119 18.50 7.92 3.96
N LEU A 120 17.85 8.40 2.90
CA LEU A 120 17.81 7.70 1.63
C LEU A 120 19.19 7.68 0.96
N SER A 121 19.48 6.60 0.25
CA SER A 121 20.66 6.54 -0.61
C SER A 121 20.53 7.51 -1.79
N SER A 122 21.64 8.11 -2.22
CA SER A 122 21.70 9.01 -3.39
C SER A 122 21.36 8.34 -4.73
N ARG A 123 21.05 7.04 -4.74
CA ARG A 123 20.59 6.31 -5.92
C ARG A 123 19.25 6.84 -6.40
N ARG A 124 19.09 6.95 -7.73
CA ARG A 124 17.81 7.30 -8.36
C ARG A 124 16.78 6.21 -8.06
N GLY A 125 15.57 6.63 -7.70
CA GLY A 125 14.46 5.73 -7.36
C GLY A 125 14.31 5.40 -5.87
N SER A 126 15.17 5.94 -4.99
CA SER A 126 15.00 5.78 -3.54
C SER A 126 13.80 6.61 -3.05
N GLU A 127 12.92 5.99 -2.27
CA GLU A 127 11.67 6.58 -1.80
C GLU A 127 11.38 6.24 -0.33
N ILE A 128 10.57 7.08 0.33
CA ILE A 128 10.06 6.83 1.69
C ILE A 128 8.59 6.50 1.58
N ILE A 129 8.22 5.28 2.02
CA ILE A 129 6.85 4.79 2.00
C ILE A 129 6.30 4.78 3.43
N VAL A 130 5.16 5.43 3.64
CA VAL A 130 4.50 5.50 4.96
C VAL A 130 3.38 4.46 5.01
N SER A 131 3.56 3.43 5.84
CA SER A 131 2.60 2.34 6.01
C SER A 131 2.14 2.18 7.47
N SER A 132 2.00 3.28 8.20
CA SER A 132 1.63 3.33 9.62
C SER A 132 0.13 3.20 9.90
N GLY A 133 -0.64 2.65 8.95
CA GLY A 133 -2.09 2.47 9.06
C GLY A 133 -2.92 3.76 8.93
N GLY A 134 -4.24 3.63 9.04
CA GLY A 134 -5.17 4.73 8.80
C GLY A 134 -5.12 5.89 9.82
N ILE A 135 -4.51 5.65 10.99
CA ILE A 135 -4.34 6.65 12.06
C ILE A 135 -2.90 7.19 12.07
N GLY A 136 -1.91 6.30 12.03
CA GLY A 136 -0.50 6.70 12.13
C GLY A 136 0.01 7.41 10.87
N SER A 137 -0.42 7.00 9.68
CA SER A 137 0.04 7.63 8.43
C SER A 137 -0.31 9.12 8.35
N PRO A 138 -1.57 9.57 8.57
CA PRO A 138 -1.87 11.01 8.56
C PRO A 138 -1.19 11.76 9.70
N GLN A 139 -0.99 11.13 10.87
CA GLN A 139 -0.28 11.76 11.99
C GLN A 139 1.17 12.09 11.64
N ILE A 140 1.93 11.14 11.08
CA ILE A 140 3.33 11.36 10.68
C ILE A 140 3.42 12.42 9.58
N LEU A 141 2.48 12.42 8.62
CA LEU A 141 2.44 13.44 7.57
C LEU A 141 2.23 14.85 8.13
N MET A 142 1.29 15.03 9.07
CA MET A 142 1.06 16.32 9.71
C MET A 142 2.25 16.79 10.53
N LEU A 143 2.87 15.91 11.32
CA LEU A 143 4.10 16.21 12.08
C LEU A 143 5.27 16.59 11.16
N SER A 144 5.25 16.10 9.92
CA SER A 144 6.23 16.42 8.89
C SER A 144 5.90 17.66 8.06
N GLY A 145 4.81 18.37 8.39
CA GLY A 145 4.40 19.60 7.71
C GLY A 145 3.57 19.39 6.44
N ILE A 146 3.00 18.19 6.23
CA ILE A 146 2.08 17.89 5.14
C ILE A 146 0.67 17.76 5.70
N GLY A 147 -0.18 18.74 5.43
CA GLY A 147 -1.53 18.78 5.99
C GLY A 147 -2.21 20.13 5.77
N PRO A 148 -3.42 20.33 6.34
CA PRO A 148 -4.12 21.59 6.23
C PRO A 148 -3.33 22.71 6.92
N LYS A 149 -2.97 23.74 6.15
CA LYS A 149 -2.17 24.89 6.62
C LYS A 149 -2.67 25.48 7.95
N SER A 150 -3.98 25.65 8.10
CA SER A 150 -4.60 26.26 9.30
C SER A 150 -4.43 25.43 10.58
N GLU A 151 -4.29 24.11 10.50
CA GLU A 151 -4.03 23.27 11.67
C GLU A 151 -2.52 23.20 11.97
N LEU A 152 -1.70 23.15 10.93
CA LEU A 152 -0.24 23.16 11.08
C LEU A 152 0.26 24.46 11.74
N GLU A 153 -0.30 25.60 11.34
CA GLU A 153 0.02 26.91 11.94
C GLU A 153 -0.38 26.97 13.41
N LYS A 154 -1.54 26.42 13.80
CA LYS A 154 -1.97 26.33 15.21
C LYS A 154 -1.02 25.52 16.07
N MET A 155 -0.35 24.53 15.47
CA MET A 155 0.63 23.67 16.15
C MET A 155 2.07 24.18 16.03
N ASN A 156 2.29 25.37 15.45
CA ASN A 156 3.61 25.94 15.17
C ASN A 156 4.52 25.01 14.32
N ILE A 157 3.92 24.27 13.37
CA ILE A 157 4.65 23.37 12.46
C ILE A 157 4.86 24.08 11.12
N SER A 158 6.11 24.07 10.62
CA SER A 158 6.45 24.58 9.28
C SER A 158 5.70 23.81 8.19
N VAL A 159 4.92 24.51 7.37
CA VAL A 159 4.16 23.90 6.27
C VAL A 159 5.09 23.62 5.09
N VAL A 160 5.25 22.33 4.77
CA VAL A 160 5.98 21.85 3.58
C VAL A 160 5.05 21.76 2.39
N LEU A 161 3.84 21.23 2.60
CA LEU A 161 2.82 21.10 1.56
C LEU A 161 1.43 21.23 2.18
N ASP A 162 0.64 22.20 1.69
CA ASP A 162 -0.75 22.34 2.09
C ASP A 162 -1.61 21.26 1.42
N ASN A 163 -2.14 20.33 2.21
CA ASN A 163 -3.05 19.29 1.75
C ASN A 163 -4.20 19.11 2.74
N LYS A 164 -5.37 19.61 2.36
CA LYS A 164 -6.60 19.60 3.17
C LYS A 164 -7.19 18.22 3.43
N PHE A 165 -6.78 17.21 2.65
CA PHE A 165 -7.33 15.85 2.75
C PHE A 165 -6.61 14.96 3.77
N VAL A 166 -5.41 15.36 4.21
CA VAL A 166 -4.65 14.58 5.20
C VAL A 166 -5.38 14.59 6.54
N GLY A 167 -5.58 13.41 7.13
CA GLY A 167 -6.31 13.24 8.40
C GLY A 167 -7.83 13.35 8.30
N ARG A 168 -8.37 13.64 7.11
CA ARG A 168 -9.82 13.66 6.85
C ARG A 168 -10.29 12.33 6.26
N HIS A 169 -11.59 12.05 6.36
CA HIS A 169 -12.23 10.83 5.83
C HIS A 169 -11.84 9.51 6.52
N VAL A 170 -11.50 9.55 7.81
CA VAL A 170 -11.32 8.33 8.61
C VAL A 170 -12.68 7.65 8.83
N ARG A 171 -12.79 6.37 8.48
CA ARG A 171 -14.00 5.57 8.68
C ARG A 171 -13.71 4.41 9.60
N GLN A 172 -14.46 4.32 10.70
CA GLN A 172 -14.51 3.12 11.54
C GLN A 172 -15.94 2.61 11.59
N PRO A 173 -16.19 1.35 11.16
CA PRO A 173 -17.51 0.76 11.28
C PRO A 173 -17.82 0.47 12.75
N LEU A 174 -19.04 0.82 13.18
CA LEU A 174 -19.52 0.50 14.52
C LEU A 174 -19.80 -1.01 14.64
N LYS A 175 -19.30 -1.62 15.70
CA LYS A 175 -19.59 -3.02 16.05
C LYS A 175 -20.48 -3.04 17.28
N HIS A 176 -21.64 -3.68 17.16
CA HIS A 176 -22.54 -3.94 18.27
C HIS A 176 -22.53 -5.44 18.55
N HIS A 177 -22.36 -5.81 19.81
CA HIS A 177 -22.40 -7.18 20.26
C HIS A 177 -23.59 -7.34 21.19
N ILE A 178 -24.48 -8.29 20.89
CA ILE A 178 -25.58 -8.68 21.77
C ILE A 178 -25.19 -10.02 22.38
N CYS A 179 -24.97 -10.03 23.69
CA CYS A 179 -24.72 -11.25 24.46
C CYS A 179 -25.92 -11.48 25.38
N SER A 180 -26.61 -12.61 25.21
CA SER A 180 -27.68 -13.03 26.11
C SER A 180 -27.15 -14.11 27.04
N HIS A 181 -27.28 -13.89 28.35
CA HIS A 181 -26.99 -14.90 29.36
C HIS A 181 -28.27 -15.71 29.61
N LYS A 182 -28.26 -17.00 29.27
CA LYS A 182 -29.27 -17.92 29.81
C LYS A 182 -28.92 -18.15 31.28
N LYS A 183 -29.80 -17.76 32.20
CA LYS A 183 -29.80 -18.31 33.56
C LYS A 183 -30.17 -19.79 33.43
N ALA A 184 -29.28 -20.67 33.89
CA ALA A 184 -29.62 -22.07 34.08
C ALA A 184 -30.66 -22.15 35.20
N CYS A 185 -31.81 -22.77 34.92
CA CYS A 185 -32.71 -23.26 35.95
C CYS A 185 -32.18 -24.56 36.52
#